data_AF-A0A521Z6L2-F1
#
_entry.id   AF-A0A521Z6L2-F1
#
_cell.length_a   1.000
_cell.length_b   1.000
_cell.length_c   1.000
_cell.angle_alpha   90.00
_cell.angle_beta   90.00
_cell.angle_gamma   90.00
#
_symmetry.space_group_name_H-M   'P 1'
#
loop_
_entity.id
_entity.type
_entity.pdbx_description
1 polymer ?
#
loop_
_entity_poly.entity_id
_entity_poly.type
_entity_poly.pdbx_seq_one_letter_code
_entity_poly.pdbx_strand_id
1 'polypeptide(L)'
;MLMLLLTACGSLLPRGSTESQSGFASFESARDAIERVKPYETTVAQLKDLGFDVQASANVRQIPYPEVVARLAPNPSVPLAMLDPGIRDCIEARQLCRAYEFSFGRQNSYREGSFWADFLNFRRRTEITGWRFQGLIVARDGVVLFRNYGGEPQIKQTERQSNPLGPLQPAGEAAGALIKR
;
A
#
# COMPACT_ATOMS: atom_id res chain seq x y z
N MET A 1 -56.47 -17.17 11.43
CA MET A 1 -55.70 -17.48 10.20
C MET A 1 -54.57 -16.46 10.11
N LEU A 2 -53.39 -16.80 10.61
CA LEU A 2 -52.25 -15.91 10.78
C LEU A 2 -51.32 -16.05 9.56
N MET A 3 -51.41 -15.13 8.59
CA MET A 3 -50.42 -14.98 7.51
C MET A 3 -49.57 -13.74 7.82
N LEU A 4 -48.46 -13.92 8.52
CA LEU A 4 -47.40 -12.91 8.64
C LEU A 4 -46.25 -13.28 7.69
N LEU A 5 -46.23 -12.60 6.55
CA LEU A 5 -45.07 -11.96 5.92
C LEU A 5 -43.68 -12.51 6.30
N LEU A 6 -43.18 -13.48 5.53
CA LEU A 6 -41.76 -13.86 5.47
C LEU A 6 -41.17 -13.35 4.15
N THR A 7 -41.01 -12.03 4.03
CA THR A 7 -40.25 -11.41 2.92
C THR A 7 -39.24 -10.42 3.46
N ALA A 8 -38.19 -10.91 4.12
CA ALA A 8 -37.01 -10.11 4.41
C ALA A 8 -35.82 -11.00 4.74
N CYS A 9 -34.90 -11.18 3.78
CA CYS A 9 -33.44 -11.26 4.00
C CYS A 9 -32.74 -11.42 2.64
N GLY A 10 -32.85 -10.39 1.79
CA GLY A 10 -32.04 -10.27 0.58
C GLY A 10 -30.73 -9.56 0.92
N SER A 11 -29.61 -10.29 0.83
CA SER A 11 -28.22 -9.78 0.78
C SER A 11 -27.67 -9.07 2.03
N LEU A 12 -27.26 -9.85 3.03
CA LEU A 12 -26.41 -9.40 4.15
C LEU A 12 -24.95 -9.82 3.92
N LEU A 13 -24.45 -9.63 2.69
CA LEU A 13 -23.06 -9.92 2.34
C LEU A 13 -22.17 -8.72 2.70
N PRO A 14 -21.17 -8.90 3.57
CA PRO A 14 -20.23 -7.84 3.91
C PRO A 14 -19.36 -7.48 2.70
N ARG A 15 -19.46 -6.23 2.26
CA ARG A 15 -18.54 -5.62 1.29
C ARG A 15 -17.48 -4.83 2.06
N GLY A 16 -16.23 -4.97 1.66
CA GLY A 16 -15.12 -4.21 2.24
C GLY A 16 -14.49 -3.32 1.17
N SER A 17 -14.30 -2.05 1.47
CA SER A 17 -13.50 -1.15 0.64
C SER A 17 -12.37 -0.59 1.49
N THR A 18 -11.15 -0.75 1.03
CA THR A 18 -9.98 -0.09 1.62
C THR A 18 -9.57 1.02 0.67
N GLU A 19 -9.80 2.26 1.09
CA GLU A 19 -9.38 3.45 0.38
C GLU A 19 -8.26 4.08 1.20
N SER A 20 -7.03 4.03 0.67
CA SER A 20 -6.02 4.97 1.18
C SER A 20 -6.47 6.35 0.70
N GLN A 21 -6.58 7.32 1.61
CA GLN A 21 -6.93 8.69 1.24
C GLN A 21 -5.82 9.28 0.35
N SER A 22 -5.86 8.98 -0.94
CA SER A 22 -4.92 9.46 -1.94
C SER A 22 -5.55 10.60 -2.74
N GLY A 23 -4.80 11.65 -3.03
CA GLY A 23 -5.24 12.72 -3.93
C GLY A 23 -5.42 12.28 -5.40
N PHE A 24 -5.18 11.01 -5.71
CA PHE A 24 -5.18 10.45 -7.06
C PHE A 24 -6.34 9.47 -7.26
N ALA A 25 -6.97 9.53 -8.44
CA ALA A 25 -8.09 8.66 -8.81
C ALA A 25 -7.65 7.33 -9.44
N SER A 26 -6.47 7.31 -10.08
CA SER A 26 -5.91 6.13 -10.75
C SER A 26 -4.39 6.04 -10.61
N PHE A 27 -3.85 4.85 -10.89
CA PHE A 27 -2.40 4.62 -10.92
C PHE A 27 -1.70 5.55 -11.92
N GLU A 28 -2.27 5.72 -13.10
CA GLU A 28 -1.73 6.56 -14.17
C GLU A 28 -1.67 8.02 -13.74
N SER A 29 -2.70 8.51 -13.04
CA SER A 29 -2.68 9.89 -12.54
C SER A 29 -1.55 10.15 -11.54
N ALA A 30 -1.23 9.16 -10.69
CA ALA A 30 -0.12 9.24 -9.75
C ALA A 30 1.24 9.10 -10.46
N ARG A 31 1.34 8.20 -11.46
CA ARG A 31 2.52 8.07 -12.33
C ARG A 31 2.82 9.37 -13.07
N ASP A 32 1.83 9.93 -13.74
CA ASP A 32 2.02 11.15 -14.53
C ASP A 32 2.42 12.34 -13.63
N ALA A 33 1.95 12.35 -12.38
CA ALA A 33 2.36 13.34 -11.40
C ALA A 33 3.82 13.17 -10.93
N ILE A 34 4.26 11.95 -10.62
CA ILE A 34 5.64 11.72 -10.19
C ILE A 34 6.64 11.92 -11.34
N GLU A 35 6.24 11.64 -12.57
CA GLU A 35 7.08 11.85 -13.75
C GLU A 35 7.35 13.35 -14.02
N ARG A 36 6.47 14.26 -13.55
CA ARG A 36 6.71 15.70 -13.59
C ARG A 36 7.75 16.17 -12.56
N VAL A 37 8.07 15.35 -11.56
CA VAL A 37 9.13 15.64 -10.60
C VAL A 37 10.47 15.51 -11.31
N LYS A 38 11.13 16.65 -11.51
CA LYS A 38 12.47 16.73 -12.09
C LYS A 38 13.54 16.72 -11.00
N PRO A 39 14.41 15.70 -10.95
CA PRO A 39 15.57 15.71 -10.06
C PRO A 39 16.41 16.98 -10.23
N TYR A 40 16.98 17.46 -9.13
CA TYR A 40 17.79 18.68 -9.00
C TYR A 40 17.10 20.01 -9.33
N GLU A 41 15.86 19.99 -9.83
CA GLU A 41 15.06 21.20 -10.10
C GLU A 41 13.86 21.33 -9.14
N THR A 42 13.18 20.21 -8.86
CA THR A 42 11.95 20.21 -8.07
C THR A 42 12.26 20.28 -6.58
N THR A 43 11.60 21.19 -5.88
CA THR A 43 11.71 21.32 -4.43
C THR A 43 10.64 20.49 -3.71
N VAL A 44 10.92 20.13 -2.46
CA VAL A 44 9.97 19.43 -1.58
C VAL A 44 8.70 20.23 -1.35
N ALA A 45 8.77 21.57 -1.38
CA ALA A 45 7.59 22.42 -1.30
C ALA A 45 6.67 22.25 -2.53
N GLN A 46 7.25 22.16 -3.73
CA GLN A 46 6.50 21.96 -4.98
C GLN A 46 5.92 20.55 -5.12
N LEU A 47 6.45 19.56 -4.39
CA LEU A 47 5.88 18.21 -4.38
C LEU A 47 4.43 18.20 -3.91
N LYS A 48 4.08 19.09 -2.98
CA LYS A 48 2.70 19.24 -2.50
C LYS A 48 1.74 19.61 -3.63
N ASP A 49 2.13 20.53 -4.50
CA ASP A 49 1.33 20.96 -5.65
C ASP A 49 1.15 19.84 -6.69
N LEU A 50 2.07 18.88 -6.70
CA LEU A 50 2.01 17.67 -7.51
C LEU A 50 1.23 16.52 -6.84
N GLY A 51 0.70 16.71 -5.63
CA GLY A 51 -0.05 15.70 -4.88
C GLY A 51 0.81 14.80 -3.97
N PHE A 52 2.10 15.10 -3.81
CA PHE A 52 3.04 14.41 -2.93
C PHE A 52 3.39 15.28 -1.72
N ASP A 53 2.45 15.38 -0.78
CA ASP A 53 2.68 16.15 0.45
C ASP A 53 3.47 15.32 1.47
N VAL A 54 4.73 15.69 1.72
CA VAL A 54 5.59 15.02 2.71
C VAL A 54 5.18 15.30 4.17
N GLN A 55 4.38 16.34 4.41
CA GLN A 55 3.90 16.74 5.73
C GLN A 55 2.51 16.19 6.03
N ALA A 56 1.77 15.75 5.00
CA ALA A 56 0.52 15.04 5.20
C ALA A 56 0.82 13.69 5.88
N SER A 57 0.38 13.52 7.12
CA SER A 57 0.68 12.32 7.92
C SER A 57 0.05 11.04 7.39
N ALA A 58 -0.91 11.14 6.46
CA ALA A 58 -1.53 10.00 5.81
C ALA A 58 -0.72 9.58 4.58
N ASN A 59 -0.42 8.28 4.48
CA ASN A 59 0.10 7.63 3.26
C ASN A 59 1.54 8.00 2.83
N VAL A 60 2.30 8.71 3.67
CA VAL A 60 3.75 8.93 3.49
C VAL A 60 4.54 8.24 4.61
N ARG A 61 5.57 7.48 4.22
CA ARG A 61 6.58 6.93 5.12
C ARG A 61 7.88 7.70 4.93
N GLN A 62 8.33 8.38 5.98
CA GLN A 62 9.63 9.01 6.00
C GLN A 62 10.70 7.99 6.39
N ILE A 63 11.74 7.90 5.58
CA ILE A 63 12.82 6.93 5.70
C ILE A 63 14.10 7.72 6.02
N PRO A 64 14.57 7.68 7.27
CA PRO A 64 15.75 8.39 7.69
C PRO A 64 17.04 7.61 7.36
N TYR A 65 18.18 8.25 7.57
CA TYR A 65 19.46 7.57 7.66
C TYR A 65 19.51 6.67 8.92
N PRO A 66 20.07 5.44 8.87
CA PRO A 66 20.72 4.77 7.73
C PRO A 66 19.78 3.91 6.88
N GLU A 67 18.49 3.79 7.23
CA GLU A 67 17.50 2.94 6.54
C GLU A 67 17.38 3.28 5.05
N VAL A 68 17.51 4.58 4.70
CA VAL A 68 17.51 5.04 3.30
C VAL A 68 18.65 4.41 2.48
N VAL A 69 19.84 4.28 3.06
CA VAL A 69 21.01 3.72 2.37
C VAL A 69 20.78 2.22 2.11
N ALA A 70 20.26 1.50 3.11
CA ALA A 70 19.96 0.08 2.98
C ALA A 70 18.88 -0.20 1.90
N ARG A 71 17.91 0.72 1.72
CA ARG A 71 16.91 0.61 0.66
C ARG A 71 17.45 0.95 -0.73
N LEU A 72 18.26 2.00 -0.85
CA LEU A 72 18.76 2.49 -2.14
C LEU A 72 19.94 1.66 -2.68
N ALA A 73 20.77 1.11 -1.79
CA ALA A 73 21.92 0.28 -2.13
C ALA A 73 21.84 -1.06 -1.37
N PRO A 74 20.91 -1.96 -1.77
CA PRO A 74 20.71 -3.24 -1.07
C PRO A 74 21.92 -4.18 -1.18
N ASN A 75 22.76 -3.99 -2.19
CA ASN A 75 23.98 -4.78 -2.38
C ASN A 75 25.23 -3.94 -2.06
N PRO A 76 25.93 -4.20 -0.93
CA PRO A 76 27.11 -3.44 -0.53
C PRO A 76 28.33 -3.69 -1.45
N SER A 77 28.29 -4.70 -2.32
CA SER A 77 29.37 -4.99 -3.28
C SER A 77 29.32 -4.09 -4.53
N VAL A 78 28.24 -3.35 -4.77
CA VAL A 78 28.13 -2.43 -5.90
C VAL A 78 28.84 -1.12 -5.57
N PRO A 79 29.84 -0.69 -6.36
CA PRO A 79 30.52 0.58 -6.14
C PRO A 79 29.53 1.76 -6.24
N LEU A 80 29.68 2.75 -5.36
CA LEU A 80 28.85 3.97 -5.37
C LEU A 80 28.87 4.69 -6.72
N ALA A 81 29.96 4.59 -7.48
CA ALA A 81 30.11 5.19 -8.80
C ALA A 81 29.18 4.58 -9.88
N MET A 82 28.65 3.38 -9.65
CA MET A 82 27.69 2.72 -10.55
C MET A 82 26.23 3.02 -10.18
N LEU A 83 25.99 3.69 -9.05
CA LEU A 83 24.64 4.08 -8.63
C LEU A 83 24.19 5.34 -9.37
N ASP A 84 22.88 5.55 -9.38
CA ASP A 84 22.30 6.81 -9.86
C ASP A 84 22.91 8.01 -9.12
N PRO A 85 23.25 9.12 -9.81
CA PRO A 85 23.84 10.30 -9.18
C PRO A 85 23.07 10.80 -7.97
N GLY A 86 21.73 10.80 -8.01
CA GLY A 86 20.90 11.27 -6.90
C GLY A 86 20.98 10.36 -5.68
N ILE A 87 21.16 9.06 -5.88
CA ILE A 87 21.37 8.08 -4.81
C ILE A 87 22.75 8.28 -4.19
N ARG A 88 23.80 8.43 -5.00
CA ARG A 88 25.16 8.69 -4.52
C ARG A 88 25.20 9.96 -3.68
N ASP A 89 24.65 11.06 -4.20
CA ASP A 89 24.64 12.36 -3.52
C ASP A 89 23.86 12.32 -2.19
N CYS A 90 22.82 11.48 -2.12
CA CYS A 90 22.08 11.21 -0.89
C CYS A 90 22.92 10.45 0.15
N ILE A 91 23.62 9.39 -0.27
CA ILE A 91 24.49 8.59 0.62
C ILE A 91 25.62 9.46 1.19
N GLU A 92 26.24 10.30 0.35
CA GLU A 92 27.30 11.22 0.76
C GLU A 92 26.80 12.26 1.78
N ALA A 93 25.55 12.70 1.65
CA ALA A 93 24.93 13.69 2.52
C ALA A 93 24.46 13.15 3.89
N ARG A 94 24.49 11.84 4.11
CA ARG A 94 24.20 11.18 5.40
C ARG A 94 22.84 11.62 5.99
N GLN A 95 22.85 12.29 7.15
CA GLN A 95 21.65 12.71 7.88
C GLN A 95 20.87 13.85 7.21
N LEU A 96 21.49 14.57 6.26
CA LEU A 96 20.83 15.64 5.51
C LEU A 96 19.93 15.08 4.40
N CYS A 97 20.13 13.82 4.02
CA CYS A 97 19.27 13.15 3.05
C CYS A 97 18.11 12.44 3.74
N ARG A 98 16.92 12.57 3.15
CA ARG A 98 15.71 11.84 3.55
C ARG A 98 15.05 11.23 2.33
N ALA A 99 14.48 10.04 2.50
CA ALA A 99 13.59 9.45 1.50
C ALA A 99 12.15 9.47 1.99
N TYR A 100 11.24 9.66 1.05
CA TYR A 100 9.79 9.70 1.26
C TYR A 100 9.18 8.62 0.36
N GLU A 101 8.53 7.65 0.99
CA GLU A 101 7.78 6.63 0.31
C GLU A 101 6.28 6.96 0.40
N PHE A 102 5.64 7.13 -0.74
CA PHE A 102 4.21 7.42 -0.87
C PHE A 102 3.48 6.15 -1.28
N SER A 103 2.44 5.76 -0.54
CA SER A 103 1.61 4.60 -0.87
C SER A 103 0.18 5.03 -1.11
N PHE A 104 -0.24 5.03 -2.37
CA PHE A 104 -1.61 5.35 -2.77
C PHE A 104 -2.30 4.11 -3.34
N GLY A 105 -3.62 4.11 -3.32
CA GLY A 105 -4.37 2.98 -3.84
C GLY A 105 -5.80 2.94 -3.36
N ARG A 106 -6.61 2.31 -4.19
CA ARG A 106 -8.01 2.02 -3.90
C ARG A 106 -8.25 0.56 -4.21
N GLN A 107 -8.74 -0.18 -3.20
CA GLN A 107 -9.07 -1.58 -3.34
C GLN A 107 -10.50 -1.83 -2.88
N ASN A 108 -11.27 -2.49 -3.74
CA ASN A 108 -12.60 -2.97 -3.46
C ASN A 108 -12.54 -4.48 -3.33
N SER A 109 -13.02 -5.00 -2.20
CA SER A 109 -13.16 -6.42 -1.95
C SER A 109 -14.64 -6.80 -1.95
N TYR A 110 -15.02 -7.66 -2.88
CA TYR A 110 -16.35 -8.24 -2.96
C TYR A 110 -16.29 -9.71 -2.54
N ARG A 111 -17.22 -10.12 -1.68
CA ARG A 111 -17.31 -11.52 -1.22
C ARG A 111 -18.38 -12.24 -2.02
N GLU A 112 -18.01 -13.37 -2.61
CA GLU A 112 -18.93 -14.28 -3.29
C GLU A 112 -19.35 -15.39 -2.33
N GLY A 113 -20.64 -15.45 -1.97
CA GLY A 113 -21.17 -16.47 -1.07
C GLY A 113 -22.65 -16.28 -0.73
N SER A 114 -23.26 -17.28 -0.09
CA SER A 114 -24.58 -17.14 0.56
C SER A 114 -24.39 -17.23 2.07
N PHE A 115 -25.08 -16.38 2.84
CA PHE A 115 -25.00 -16.33 4.30
C PHE A 115 -25.15 -17.71 4.97
N TRP A 116 -25.97 -18.60 4.40
CA TRP A 116 -26.18 -19.96 4.92
C TRP A 116 -25.02 -20.93 4.67
N ALA A 117 -24.26 -20.76 3.58
CA ALA A 117 -23.02 -21.51 3.35
C ALA A 117 -21.87 -20.97 4.21
N ASP A 118 -21.90 -19.68 4.54
CA ASP A 118 -20.93 -19.02 5.42
C ASP A 118 -21.08 -19.39 6.90
N PHE A 119 -22.31 -19.69 7.38
CA PHE A 119 -22.53 -20.17 8.75
C PHE A 119 -21.82 -21.51 9.03
N LEU A 120 -21.68 -22.35 8.00
CA LEU A 120 -20.93 -23.60 8.06
C LEU A 120 -19.43 -23.42 7.72
N ASN A 121 -19.00 -22.21 7.35
CA ASN A 121 -17.61 -21.74 7.21
C ASN A 121 -16.66 -22.59 6.34
N PHE A 122 -17.16 -23.46 5.45
CA PHE A 122 -16.29 -24.42 4.75
C PHE A 122 -15.44 -23.83 3.62
N ARG A 123 -15.96 -22.85 2.86
CA ARG A 123 -15.27 -22.21 1.72
C ARG A 123 -15.68 -20.74 1.59
N ARG A 124 -14.70 -19.85 1.55
CA ARG A 124 -14.86 -18.40 1.35
C ARG A 124 -14.11 -17.98 0.08
N ARG A 125 -14.76 -17.21 -0.79
CA ARG A 125 -14.14 -16.61 -1.97
C ARG A 125 -14.28 -15.10 -1.92
N THR A 126 -13.15 -14.40 -1.98
CA THR A 126 -13.10 -12.93 -2.00
C THR A 126 -12.45 -12.50 -3.30
N GLU A 127 -13.11 -11.63 -4.05
CA GLU A 127 -12.55 -10.97 -5.22
C GLU A 127 -12.06 -9.58 -4.82
N ILE A 128 -10.78 -9.32 -5.06
CA ILE A 128 -10.13 -8.04 -4.77
C ILE A 128 -9.81 -7.38 -6.10
N THR A 129 -10.32 -6.17 -6.28
CA THR A 129 -10.10 -5.34 -7.46
C THR A 129 -9.60 -3.97 -7.06
N GLY A 130 -8.76 -3.34 -7.88
CA GLY A 130 -8.27 -2.01 -7.53
C GLY A 130 -6.96 -1.66 -8.22
N TRP A 131 -6.25 -0.72 -7.62
CA TRP A 131 -4.90 -0.32 -8.02
C TRP A 131 -4.11 0.09 -6.79
N ARG A 132 -2.79 0.06 -6.91
CA ARG A 132 -1.87 0.43 -5.85
C ARG A 132 -0.62 1.05 -6.45
N PHE A 133 -0.22 2.20 -5.94
CA PHE A 133 0.93 2.97 -6.39
C PHE A 133 1.92 3.13 -5.24
N GLN A 134 3.20 2.92 -5.53
CA GLN A 134 4.31 3.23 -4.63
C GLN A 134 5.22 4.24 -5.31
N GLY A 135 5.38 5.41 -4.71
CA GLY A 135 6.35 6.43 -5.13
C GLY A 135 7.49 6.51 -4.13
N LEU A 136 8.73 6.61 -4.60
CA LEU A 136 9.91 6.87 -3.79
C LEU A 136 10.56 8.17 -4.25
N ILE A 137 10.66 9.14 -3.35
CA ILE A 137 11.33 10.42 -3.60
C ILE A 137 12.45 10.58 -2.59
N VAL A 138 13.63 10.91 -3.06
CA VAL A 138 14.81 11.18 -2.23
C VAL A 138 15.10 12.67 -2.33
N ALA A 139 15.27 13.35 -1.19
CA ALA A 139 15.56 14.77 -1.16
C ALA A 139 16.63 15.10 -0.12
N ARG A 140 17.38 16.17 -0.40
CA ARG A 140 18.38 16.78 0.48
C ARG A 140 18.17 18.28 0.49
N ASP A 141 18.18 18.89 1.67
CA ASP A 141 18.03 20.33 1.85
C ASP A 141 16.82 20.94 1.10
N GLY A 142 15.73 20.15 1.01
CA GLY A 142 14.50 20.57 0.33
C GLY A 142 14.52 20.44 -1.19
N VAL A 143 15.57 19.88 -1.80
CA VAL A 143 15.65 19.62 -3.26
C VAL A 143 15.59 18.11 -3.52
N VAL A 144 14.78 17.71 -4.50
CA VAL A 144 14.66 16.31 -4.92
C VAL A 144 15.92 15.89 -5.67
N LEU A 145 16.55 14.80 -5.23
CA LEU A 145 17.73 14.21 -5.87
C LEU A 145 17.39 13.03 -6.76
N PHE A 146 16.39 12.24 -6.36
CA PHE A 146 16.01 11.03 -7.07
C PHE A 146 14.51 10.77 -6.93
N ARG A 147 13.91 10.19 -7.97
CA ARG A 147 12.50 9.82 -8.01
C ARG A 147 12.31 8.50 -8.73
N ASN A 148 11.55 7.60 -8.12
CA ASN A 148 11.18 6.32 -8.68
C ASN A 148 9.72 6.00 -8.33
N TYR A 149 9.09 5.14 -9.10
CA TYR A 149 7.75 4.64 -8.83
C TYR A 149 7.60 3.17 -9.17
N GLY A 150 6.56 2.56 -8.63
CA GLY A 150 6.16 1.20 -8.90
C GLY A 150 4.76 0.94 -8.38
N GLY A 151 4.43 -0.34 -8.24
CA GLY A 151 3.16 -0.82 -7.74
C GLY A 151 2.39 -1.63 -8.76
N GLU A 152 1.08 -1.70 -8.57
CA GLU A 152 0.14 -2.53 -9.32
C GLU A 152 -0.92 -1.63 -9.99
N PRO A 153 -0.79 -1.37 -11.30
CA PRO A 153 -1.75 -0.52 -12.02
C PRO A 153 -3.15 -1.12 -12.05
N GLN A 154 -3.24 -2.45 -12.08
CA GLN A 154 -4.50 -3.17 -12.00
C GLN A 154 -4.34 -4.39 -11.10
N ILE A 155 -5.14 -4.43 -10.04
CA ILE A 155 -5.27 -5.57 -9.13
C ILE A 155 -6.54 -6.31 -9.53
N LYS A 156 -6.39 -7.60 -9.80
CA LYS A 156 -7.49 -8.55 -9.98
C LYS A 156 -7.09 -9.86 -9.33
N GLN A 157 -7.49 -10.04 -8.07
CA GLN A 157 -7.12 -11.19 -7.26
C GLN A 157 -8.36 -11.92 -6.79
N THR A 158 -8.25 -13.24 -6.68
CA THR A 158 -9.30 -14.10 -6.17
C THR A 158 -8.71 -14.92 -5.04
N GLU A 159 -9.05 -14.57 -3.81
CA GLU A 159 -8.66 -15.33 -2.63
C GLU A 159 -9.68 -16.43 -2.36
N ARG A 160 -9.21 -17.66 -2.20
CA ARG A 160 -10.03 -18.81 -1.80
C ARG A 160 -9.51 -19.31 -0.46
N GLN A 161 -10.30 -19.13 0.59
CA GLN A 161 -10.02 -19.67 1.91
C GLN A 161 -10.93 -20.87 2.13
N SER A 162 -10.36 -22.03 2.47
CA SER A 162 -11.12 -23.23 2.85
C SER A 162 -10.86 -23.51 4.32
N ASN A 163 -11.90 -23.50 5.17
CA ASN A 163 -11.77 -23.90 6.57
C ASN A 163 -12.42 -25.29 6.75
N PRO A 164 -11.66 -26.37 6.57
CA PRO A 164 -12.21 -27.73 6.56
C PRO A 164 -12.84 -28.13 7.91
N LEU A 165 -12.47 -27.47 9.02
CA LEU A 165 -13.00 -27.77 10.36
C LEU A 165 -14.14 -26.83 10.80
N GLY A 166 -14.64 -25.98 9.91
CA GLY A 166 -15.78 -25.11 10.17
C GLY A 166 -15.54 -24.04 11.26
N PRO A 167 -16.57 -23.53 11.93
CA PRO A 167 -16.49 -22.39 12.86
C PRO A 167 -15.69 -22.65 14.16
N LEU A 168 -15.28 -23.90 14.41
CA LEU A 168 -14.50 -24.29 15.59
C LEU A 168 -12.98 -24.21 15.36
N GLN A 169 -12.53 -23.85 14.16
CA GLN A 169 -11.12 -23.66 13.87
C GLN A 169 -10.72 -22.24 14.26
N PRO A 170 -9.96 -22.02 15.35
CA PRO A 170 -9.47 -20.69 15.66
C PRO A 170 -8.52 -20.27 14.53
N ALA A 171 -8.73 -19.07 13.97
CA ALA A 171 -7.71 -18.43 13.16
C ALA A 171 -6.41 -18.42 14.00
N GLY A 172 -5.34 -19.02 13.48
CA GLY A 172 -4.12 -19.37 14.21
C GLY A 172 -3.27 -18.19 14.67
N GLU A 173 -3.87 -17.15 15.25
CA GLU A 173 -3.22 -15.97 15.83
C GLU A 173 -3.75 -15.72 17.25
N ALA A 174 -3.83 -16.77 18.07
CA ALA A 174 -4.01 -16.64 19.52
C ALA A 174 -3.21 -17.69 20.32
N ALA A 175 -2.86 -18.82 19.71
CA ALA A 175 -2.12 -19.89 20.40
C ALA A 175 -0.63 -19.58 20.61
N GLY A 176 -0.04 -18.65 19.82
CA GLY A 176 1.37 -18.26 19.98
C GLY A 176 1.64 -17.31 21.16
N ALA A 177 0.64 -16.58 21.64
CA ALA A 177 0.80 -15.61 22.72
C ALA A 177 0.73 -16.24 24.13
N LEU A 178 0.20 -17.46 24.25
CA LEU A 178 0.03 -18.17 25.53
C LEU A 178 1.17 -19.14 25.86
N ILE A 179 2.09 -19.40 24.93
CA ILE A 179 3.24 -20.31 25.17
C ILE A 179 4.52 -19.55 25.60
N LYS A 180 4.46 -18.22 25.70
CA LYS A 180 5.50 -17.41 26.36
C LYS A 180 4.94 -16.70 27.60
N ARG A 181 4.65 -17.47 28.64
CA ARG A 181 4.70 -17.01 30.03
C ARG A 181 5.34 -18.08 30.89
#